data_AF-A0A2J6TNW9-F1
#
_entry.id   AF-A0A2J6TNW9-F1
#
_cell.length_a   1.000
_cell.length_b   1.000
_cell.length_c   1.000
_cell.angle_alpha   90.00
_cell.angle_beta   90.00
_cell.angle_gamma   90.00
#
_symmetry.space_group_name_H-M   'P 1'
#
loop_
_entity.id
_entity.type
_entity.pdbx_description
1 polymer ?
#
loop_
_entity_poly.entity_id
_entity_poly.type
_entity_poly.pdbx_seq_one_letter_code
_entity_poly.pdbx_strand_id
1 'polypeptide(L)'
;MIDSGTNTLVLGISGASSSGKTTLSRLLRDIFPNTFILHEDDFFKEDKNLAFKHGLKDGDCAEALMIPEMAATLAYIKTHGSFPPDSASTEDLTAVSESESLVLASTIAALKAKVKQWTSETEAGKNLSLKICILDGFLLYAESMSAIHQYMDIKYFIQVSYGASKARREGRAPYVLKDGSVWTEPPGYFDKIVWPNYVEEHGWMFEDGDVDGRVKRDVVREKEIEVLNERTEGEMEATVKWAVECLIRNLTNLVAE
;
A
#
# COMPACT_ATOMS: atom_id res chain seq x y z
N MET A 1 -22.42 3.44 -2.38
CA MET A 1 -22.82 4.86 -2.34
C MET A 1 -21.74 5.66 -1.65
N ILE A 2 -21.06 6.55 -2.36
CA ILE A 2 -20.17 7.55 -1.75
C ILE A 2 -21.09 8.56 -1.05
N ASP A 3 -21.02 8.62 0.28
CA ASP A 3 -21.87 9.50 1.08
C ASP A 3 -21.57 10.97 0.74
N SER A 4 -22.63 11.76 0.65
CA SER A 4 -22.71 13.09 0.02
C SER A 4 -21.90 14.22 0.70
N GLY A 5 -21.05 13.90 1.68
CA GLY A 5 -20.22 14.87 2.40
C GLY A 5 -18.88 15.18 1.73
N THR A 6 -18.24 14.18 1.11
CA THR A 6 -16.90 14.33 0.52
C THR A 6 -16.59 13.26 -0.52
N ASN A 7 -16.08 13.71 -1.66
CA ASN A 7 -15.70 12.86 -2.78
C ASN A 7 -14.27 12.33 -2.61
N THR A 8 -14.01 11.55 -1.55
CA THR A 8 -12.69 10.95 -1.30
C THR A 8 -12.76 9.44 -1.35
N LEU A 9 -11.95 8.87 -2.24
CA LEU A 9 -11.73 7.44 -2.37
C LEU A 9 -10.41 7.05 -1.70
N VAL A 10 -10.42 5.95 -0.96
CA VAL A 10 -9.23 5.33 -0.38
C VAL A 10 -8.93 4.04 -1.14
N LEU A 11 -7.78 4.01 -1.80
CA LEU A 11 -7.19 2.83 -2.42
C LEU A 11 -6.18 2.22 -1.44
N GLY A 12 -6.49 1.05 -0.88
CA GLY A 12 -5.52 0.25 -0.14
C GLY A 12 -4.57 -0.47 -1.09
N ILE A 13 -3.26 -0.38 -0.84
CA ILE A 13 -2.23 -1.15 -1.54
C ILE A 13 -1.43 -1.90 -0.50
N SER A 14 -1.61 -3.22 -0.44
CA SER A 14 -0.94 -4.09 0.52
C SER A 14 -0.11 -5.21 -0.10
N GLY A 15 0.61 -5.95 0.73
CA GLY A 15 1.59 -6.96 0.35
C GLY A 15 2.83 -6.95 1.24
N ALA A 16 3.65 -8.00 1.12
CA ALA A 16 4.82 -8.18 1.97
C ALA A 16 5.80 -6.99 1.95
N SER A 17 6.66 -6.93 2.97
CA SER A 17 7.81 -6.03 2.96
C SER A 17 8.63 -6.18 1.67
N SER A 18 9.12 -5.06 1.12
CA SER A 18 9.91 -5.02 -0.13
C SER A 18 9.22 -5.61 -1.38
N SER A 19 7.88 -5.69 -1.43
CA SER A 19 7.15 -6.14 -2.62
C SER A 19 7.05 -5.10 -3.74
N GLY A 20 7.22 -3.81 -3.43
CA GLY A 20 7.13 -2.70 -4.40
C GLY A 20 5.92 -1.77 -4.22
N LYS A 21 5.18 -1.88 -3.10
CA LYS A 21 4.00 -1.04 -2.77
C LYS A 21 4.29 0.45 -2.91
N THR A 22 5.27 0.97 -2.17
CA THR A 22 5.63 2.40 -2.15
C THR A 22 5.96 2.94 -3.54
N THR A 23 6.65 2.13 -4.35
CA THR A 23 6.92 2.49 -5.74
C THR A 23 5.62 2.59 -6.55
N LEU A 24 4.75 1.58 -6.46
CA LEU A 24 3.46 1.60 -7.15
C LEU A 24 2.59 2.79 -6.70
N SER A 25 2.51 3.05 -5.40
CA SER A 25 1.75 4.16 -4.81
C SER A 25 2.23 5.51 -5.34
N ARG A 26 3.55 5.74 -5.38
CA ARG A 26 4.17 6.96 -5.94
C ARG A 26 3.90 7.10 -7.44
N LEU A 27 4.00 6.02 -8.21
CA LEU A 27 3.68 6.03 -9.64
C LEU A 27 2.20 6.36 -9.89
N LEU A 28 1.28 5.75 -9.13
CA LEU A 28 -0.15 6.02 -9.25
C LEU A 28 -0.48 7.46 -8.84
N ARG A 29 0.11 7.98 -7.76
CA ARG A 29 0.00 9.39 -7.35
C ARG A 29 0.42 10.34 -8.47
N ASP A 30 1.50 10.03 -9.18
CA ASP A 30 2.00 10.88 -10.25
C ASP A 30 1.17 10.77 -11.54
N ILE A 31 0.47 9.64 -11.74
CA ILE A 31 -0.37 9.35 -12.92
C ILE A 31 -1.80 9.90 -12.77
N PHE A 32 -2.40 9.77 -11.59
CA PHE A 32 -3.77 10.20 -11.32
C PHE A 32 -3.82 11.61 -10.71
N PRO A 33 -4.74 12.49 -11.15
CA PRO A 33 -4.91 13.80 -10.54
C PRO A 33 -5.46 13.70 -9.11
N ASN A 34 -5.27 14.74 -8.30
CA ASN A 34 -5.79 14.86 -6.92
C ASN A 34 -5.50 13.64 -6.03
N THR A 35 -4.34 13.04 -6.21
CA THR A 35 -3.94 11.82 -5.51
C THR A 35 -2.83 12.13 -4.50
N PHE A 36 -2.91 11.54 -3.31
CA PHE A 36 -1.89 11.63 -2.25
C PHE A 36 -1.77 10.30 -1.52
N ILE A 37 -0.69 10.11 -0.76
CA ILE A 37 -0.36 8.81 -0.15
C ILE A 37 -0.30 8.96 1.36
N LEU A 38 -1.01 8.08 2.09
CA LEU A 38 -0.85 7.84 3.51
C LEU A 38 -0.08 6.53 3.70
N HIS A 39 1.07 6.57 4.37
CA HIS A 39 1.87 5.38 4.63
C HIS A 39 1.52 4.79 6.00
N GLU A 40 1.36 3.47 6.07
CA GLU A 40 1.22 2.71 7.32
C GLU A 40 2.42 2.97 8.26
N ASP A 41 3.61 3.10 7.68
CA ASP A 41 4.87 3.35 8.39
C ASP A 41 4.87 4.69 9.16
N ASP A 42 4.03 5.66 8.79
CA ASP A 42 3.91 6.92 9.54
C ASP A 42 3.31 6.70 10.95
N PHE A 43 2.68 5.54 11.20
CA PHE A 43 2.01 5.16 12.45
C PHE A 43 2.80 4.19 13.33
N PHE A 44 4.09 3.95 13.08
CA PHE A 44 4.91 3.18 14.00
C PHE A 44 4.98 3.82 15.39
N LYS A 45 4.83 2.99 16.41
CA LYS A 45 5.11 3.36 17.81
C LYS A 45 6.62 3.56 17.98
N GLU A 46 6.98 4.33 18.99
CA GLU A 46 8.38 4.48 19.38
C GLU A 46 9.02 3.13 19.77
N ASP A 47 10.29 2.95 19.40
CA ASP A 47 11.07 1.71 19.54
C ASP A 47 11.11 1.14 20.98
N LYS A 48 10.95 1.97 22.01
CA LYS A 48 10.89 1.53 23.42
C LYS A 48 9.64 0.73 23.78
N ASN A 49 8.60 0.80 22.94
CA ASN A 49 7.30 0.18 23.19
C ASN A 49 7.08 -1.12 22.39
N LEU A 50 8.08 -1.58 21.63
CA LEU A 50 7.97 -2.79 20.81
C LEU A 50 8.16 -4.07 21.65
N ALA A 51 7.36 -5.08 21.36
CA ALA A 51 7.49 -6.40 21.95
C ALA A 51 8.73 -7.12 21.40
N PHE A 52 9.12 -8.23 22.04
CA PHE A 52 10.23 -9.07 21.57
C PHE A 52 9.73 -10.41 21.06
N LYS A 53 10.23 -10.85 19.90
CA LYS A 53 10.05 -12.19 19.33
C LYS A 53 11.42 -12.74 18.96
N HIS A 54 11.73 -13.98 19.35
CA HIS A 54 13.05 -14.60 19.15
C HIS A 54 14.27 -13.76 19.63
N GLY A 55 14.09 -12.96 20.68
CA GLY A 55 15.14 -12.07 21.22
C GLY A 55 15.42 -10.82 20.37
N LEU A 56 14.59 -10.54 19.36
CA LEU A 56 14.61 -9.35 18.53
C LEU A 56 13.35 -8.52 18.79
N LYS A 57 13.43 -7.20 18.64
CA LYS A 57 12.24 -6.34 18.70
C LYS A 57 11.36 -6.64 17.50
N ASP A 58 10.07 -6.84 17.73
CA ASP A 58 9.12 -7.11 16.66
C ASP A 58 8.50 -5.79 16.18
N GLY A 59 9.03 -5.29 15.05
CA GLY A 59 8.48 -4.13 14.36
C GLY A 59 7.55 -4.49 13.21
N ASP A 60 7.38 -5.77 12.87
CA ASP A 60 6.62 -6.20 11.69
C ASP A 60 5.31 -6.85 12.13
N CYS A 61 4.62 -6.25 13.10
CA CYS A 61 3.36 -6.71 13.67
C CYS A 61 2.38 -5.56 13.94
N ALA A 62 1.09 -5.87 14.07
CA ALA A 62 0.05 -4.89 14.32
C ALA A 62 0.26 -4.13 15.64
N GLU A 63 0.82 -4.78 16.67
CA GLU A 63 1.11 -4.16 17.96
C GLU A 63 2.19 -3.07 17.86
N ALA A 64 3.02 -3.06 16.80
CA ALA A 64 3.98 -2.00 16.55
C ALA A 64 3.32 -0.71 16.03
N LEU A 65 2.03 -0.76 15.64
CA LEU A 65 1.34 0.35 14.99
C LEU A 65 0.32 1.04 15.91
N MET A 66 0.20 2.35 15.71
CA MET A 66 -0.82 3.22 16.29
C MET A 66 -2.14 3.11 15.49
N ILE A 67 -2.76 1.92 15.52
CA ILE A 67 -3.96 1.60 14.73
C ILE A 67 -5.14 2.54 15.02
N PRO A 68 -5.47 2.90 16.28
CA PRO A 68 -6.53 3.86 16.56
C PRO A 68 -6.30 5.23 15.91
N GLU A 69 -5.06 5.71 15.93
CA GLU A 69 -4.65 6.97 15.32
C GLU A 69 -4.74 6.90 13.79
N MET A 70 -4.33 5.77 13.20
CA MET A 70 -4.49 5.53 11.76
C MET A 70 -5.96 5.51 11.34
N ALA A 71 -6.82 4.83 12.09
CA ALA A 71 -8.26 4.82 11.85
C ALA A 71 -8.87 6.22 11.96
N ALA A 72 -8.45 7.03 12.94
CA ALA A 72 -8.89 8.42 13.09
C ALA A 72 -8.43 9.29 11.91
N THR A 73 -7.18 9.13 11.45
CA THR A 73 -6.67 9.82 10.26
C THR A 73 -7.44 9.43 9.00
N LEU A 74 -7.74 8.15 8.79
CA LEU A 74 -8.53 7.68 7.65
C LEU A 74 -9.97 8.23 7.70
N ALA A 75 -10.61 8.23 8.88
CA ALA A 75 -11.93 8.84 9.06
C ALA A 75 -11.92 10.33 8.70
N TYR A 76 -10.88 11.05 9.12
CA TYR A 76 -10.70 12.45 8.76
C TYR A 76 -10.52 12.62 7.25
N ILE A 77 -9.65 11.82 6.62
CA ILE A 77 -9.41 11.84 5.17
C ILE A 77 -10.70 11.57 4.39
N LYS A 78 -11.50 10.57 4.79
CA LYS A 78 -12.79 10.29 4.14
C LYS A 78 -13.71 11.50 4.21
N THR A 79 -13.70 12.24 5.33
CA THR A 79 -14.58 13.40 5.60
C THR A 79 -14.08 14.74 5.05
N HIS A 80 -12.79 14.92 4.81
CA HIS A 80 -12.21 16.22 4.40
C HIS A 80 -11.47 16.16 3.06
N GLY A 81 -11.08 14.95 2.65
CA GLY A 81 -10.25 14.73 1.47
C GLY A 81 -8.86 15.36 1.58
N SER A 82 -8.34 15.45 2.79
CA SER A 82 -6.98 15.90 3.06
C SER A 82 -6.53 15.30 4.39
N PHE A 83 -5.23 15.40 4.63
CA PHE A 83 -4.64 15.13 5.93
C PHE A 83 -5.25 16.01 7.04
N PRO A 84 -5.35 15.49 8.28
CA PRO A 84 -5.57 16.31 9.47
C PRO A 84 -4.57 17.48 9.53
N PRO A 85 -4.97 18.65 10.08
CA PRO A 85 -4.02 19.67 10.45
C PRO A 85 -3.00 19.03 11.41
N ASP A 86 -1.71 19.30 11.19
CA ASP A 86 -0.58 18.78 11.99
C ASP A 86 -0.11 17.34 11.71
N SER A 87 -0.76 16.59 10.80
CA SER A 87 -0.16 15.33 10.33
C SER A 87 0.88 15.61 9.23
N ALA A 88 2.16 15.46 9.55
CA ALA A 88 3.22 15.43 8.56
C ALA A 88 3.47 13.98 8.14
N SER A 89 3.27 13.65 6.85
CA SER A 89 3.80 12.40 6.31
C SER A 89 5.30 12.54 6.17
N THR A 90 6.03 11.70 6.89
CA THR A 90 7.50 11.71 6.88
C THR A 90 8.06 10.85 5.75
N GLU A 91 7.35 9.78 5.40
CA GLU A 91 7.77 8.80 4.39
C GLU A 91 7.63 9.31 2.95
N ASP A 92 6.68 10.21 2.68
CA ASP A 92 6.57 10.84 1.35
C ASP A 92 7.69 11.89 1.09
N LEU A 93 8.41 12.31 2.14
CA LEU A 93 9.54 13.24 2.06
C LEU A 93 10.90 12.55 1.90
N THR A 94 10.99 11.22 2.12
CA THR A 94 12.22 10.48 1.89
C THR A 94 12.46 10.39 0.37
N ALA A 95 13.51 11.07 -0.08
CA ALA A 95 13.87 11.09 -1.50
C ALA A 95 14.05 9.65 -2.00
N VAL A 96 13.37 9.32 -3.10
CA VAL A 96 13.69 8.12 -3.88
C VAL A 96 15.17 8.22 -4.23
N SER A 97 15.99 7.26 -3.80
CA SER A 97 17.38 7.21 -4.26
C SER A 97 17.36 7.23 -5.78
N GLU A 98 18.09 8.16 -6.40
CA GLU A 98 18.12 8.43 -7.85
C GLU A 98 18.49 7.21 -8.74
N SER A 99 18.81 6.07 -8.12
CA SER A 99 18.94 4.79 -8.80
C SER A 99 17.58 4.08 -8.80
N GLU A 100 17.00 3.97 -10.00
CA GLU A 100 15.96 3.02 -10.44
C GLU A 100 14.70 3.68 -11.03
N SER A 101 14.82 4.18 -12.26
CA SER A 101 13.67 4.29 -13.16
C SER A 101 13.18 2.87 -13.54
N LEU A 102 12.46 2.20 -12.64
CA LEU A 102 11.90 0.85 -12.84
C LEU A 102 10.85 0.77 -13.95
N VAL A 103 10.41 1.92 -14.46
CA VAL A 103 9.43 2.05 -15.54
C VAL A 103 9.94 3.09 -16.54
N LEU A 104 9.73 2.85 -17.84
CA LEU A 104 10.13 3.79 -18.88
C LEU A 104 9.31 5.09 -18.80
N ALA A 105 9.95 6.25 -18.99
CA ALA A 105 9.27 7.55 -19.01
C ALA A 105 8.17 7.61 -20.09
N SER A 106 8.35 6.93 -21.22
CA SER A 106 7.34 6.79 -22.27
C SER A 106 6.10 6.03 -21.79
N THR A 107 6.28 4.97 -20.99
CA THR A 107 5.18 4.23 -20.37
C THR A 107 4.40 5.13 -19.41
N ILE A 108 5.09 5.88 -18.55
CA ILE A 108 4.44 6.82 -17.62
C ILE A 108 3.68 7.91 -18.40
N ALA A 109 4.26 8.47 -19.46
CA ALA A 109 3.59 9.45 -20.30
C ALA A 109 2.34 8.88 -20.99
N ALA A 110 2.39 7.64 -21.47
CA ALA A 110 1.25 6.95 -22.08
C ALA A 110 0.13 6.70 -21.05
N LEU A 111 0.47 6.27 -19.83
CA LEU A 111 -0.51 6.06 -18.76
C LEU A 111 -1.17 7.38 -18.32
N LYS A 112 -0.39 8.47 -18.20
CA LYS A 112 -0.93 9.82 -17.95
C LYS A 112 -1.89 10.26 -19.06
N ALA A 113 -1.55 10.01 -20.32
CA ALA A 113 -2.43 10.33 -21.45
C ALA A 113 -3.73 9.52 -21.40
N LYS A 114 -3.66 8.23 -21.07
CA LYS A 114 -4.82 7.34 -20.89
C LYS A 114 -5.74 7.83 -19.77
N VAL A 115 -5.19 8.16 -18.60
CA VAL A 115 -5.96 8.72 -17.48
C VAL A 115 -6.57 10.06 -17.86
N LYS A 116 -5.82 10.95 -18.52
CA LYS A 116 -6.34 12.24 -19.00
C LYS A 116 -7.52 12.06 -19.95
N GLN A 117 -7.41 11.14 -20.90
CA GLN A 117 -8.51 10.82 -21.81
C GLN A 117 -9.75 10.34 -21.05
N TRP A 118 -9.58 9.35 -20.17
CA TRP A 118 -10.66 8.85 -19.32
C TRP A 118 -11.31 9.96 -18.47
N THR A 119 -10.51 10.88 -17.92
CA THR A 119 -11.03 12.03 -17.16
C THR A 119 -11.89 12.98 -17.99
N SER A 120 -11.63 13.10 -19.30
CA SER A 120 -12.42 13.97 -20.17
C SER A 120 -13.71 13.33 -20.69
N GLU A 121 -13.76 12.00 -20.78
CA GLU A 121 -14.82 11.28 -21.48
C GLU A 121 -15.91 10.71 -20.54
N THR A 122 -15.60 10.46 -19.27
CA THR A 122 -16.51 9.78 -18.33
C THR A 122 -17.02 10.72 -17.25
N GLU A 123 -18.24 10.54 -16.73
CA GLU A 123 -18.75 11.34 -15.60
C GLU A 123 -17.89 11.16 -14.34
N ALA A 124 -17.40 9.93 -14.09
CA ALA A 124 -16.43 9.64 -13.04
C ALA A 124 -15.16 10.48 -13.19
N GLY A 125 -14.67 10.56 -14.43
CA GLY A 125 -13.52 11.33 -14.82
C GLY A 125 -13.71 12.85 -14.76
N LYS A 126 -14.88 13.32 -15.20
CA LYS A 126 -15.28 14.74 -15.21
C LYS A 126 -15.53 15.27 -13.81
N ASN A 127 -15.85 14.40 -12.86
CA ASN A 127 -15.91 14.74 -11.45
C ASN A 127 -14.50 14.92 -10.87
N LEU A 128 -13.80 15.96 -11.36
CA LEU A 128 -12.46 16.41 -10.94
C LEU A 128 -12.38 16.80 -9.45
N SER A 129 -13.47 16.66 -8.69
CA SER A 129 -13.47 16.76 -7.24
C SER A 129 -13.09 15.46 -6.54
N LEU A 130 -13.04 14.33 -7.26
CA LEU A 130 -12.65 13.05 -6.69
C LEU A 130 -11.19 13.12 -6.27
N LYS A 131 -10.96 12.97 -4.97
CA LYS A 131 -9.64 12.86 -4.38
C LYS A 131 -9.34 11.40 -4.11
N ILE A 132 -8.11 10.98 -4.39
CA ILE A 132 -7.67 9.61 -4.17
C ILE A 132 -6.61 9.64 -3.06
N CYS A 133 -6.91 9.01 -1.94
CA CYS A 133 -5.92 8.67 -0.93
C CYS A 133 -5.45 7.25 -1.20
N ILE A 134 -4.15 7.06 -1.43
CA ILE A 134 -3.54 5.75 -1.47
C ILE A 134 -3.08 5.41 -0.05
N LEU A 135 -3.63 4.37 0.54
CA LEU A 135 -3.16 3.80 1.80
C LEU A 135 -2.13 2.71 1.46
N ASP A 136 -0.86 2.98 1.72
CA ASP A 136 0.26 2.07 1.44
C ASP A 136 0.71 1.38 2.73
N GLY A 137 0.69 0.05 2.77
CA GLY A 137 1.00 -0.64 4.02
C GLY A 137 1.16 -2.15 3.89
N PHE A 138 1.94 -2.76 4.79
CA PHE A 138 2.25 -4.19 4.70
C PHE A 138 1.27 -5.10 5.44
N LEU A 139 0.39 -4.56 6.31
CA LEU A 139 -0.59 -5.34 7.09
C LEU A 139 -2.05 -5.00 6.78
N LEU A 140 -2.33 -4.10 5.84
CA LEU A 140 -3.65 -3.47 5.68
C LEU A 140 -4.87 -4.40 5.63
N TYR A 141 -4.72 -5.66 5.22
CA TYR A 141 -5.83 -6.63 5.11
C TYR A 141 -5.86 -7.69 6.22
N ALA A 142 -4.89 -7.65 7.14
CA ALA A 142 -4.83 -8.54 8.28
C ALA A 142 -6.04 -8.31 9.21
N GLU A 143 -6.53 -9.37 9.86
CA GLU A 143 -7.64 -9.24 10.81
C GLU A 143 -7.28 -8.35 12.00
N SER A 144 -6.00 -8.35 12.40
CA SER A 144 -5.43 -7.43 13.40
C SER A 144 -5.57 -5.95 13.02
N MET A 145 -5.78 -5.65 11.73
CA MET A 145 -5.99 -4.31 11.16
C MET A 145 -7.46 -4.01 10.84
N SER A 146 -8.40 -4.84 11.30
CA SER A 146 -9.84 -4.73 11.00
C SER A 146 -10.47 -3.34 11.26
N ALA A 147 -9.92 -2.57 12.21
CA ALA A 147 -10.37 -1.22 12.53
C ALA A 147 -10.29 -0.23 11.33
N ILE A 148 -9.41 -0.48 10.36
CA ILE A 148 -9.24 0.38 9.18
C ILE A 148 -9.95 -0.14 7.92
N HIS A 149 -10.40 -1.40 7.91
CA HIS A 149 -10.94 -2.03 6.70
C HIS A 149 -12.13 -1.28 6.09
N GLN A 150 -12.99 -0.71 6.94
CA GLN A 150 -14.18 0.02 6.51
C GLN A 150 -13.89 1.32 5.73
N TYR A 151 -12.66 1.85 5.81
CA TYR A 151 -12.30 3.09 5.13
C TYR A 151 -11.80 2.87 3.70
N MET A 152 -11.42 1.63 3.33
CA MET A 152 -10.89 1.31 2.00
C MET A 152 -12.01 0.99 1.02
N ASP A 153 -12.05 1.73 -0.09
CA ASP A 153 -13.05 1.54 -1.15
C ASP A 153 -12.55 0.56 -2.23
N ILE A 154 -11.23 0.56 -2.51
CA ILE A 154 -10.59 -0.34 -3.47
C ILE A 154 -9.37 -0.97 -2.79
N LYS A 155 -9.11 -2.26 -3.03
CA LYS A 155 -8.04 -3.02 -2.39
C LYS A 155 -7.15 -3.71 -3.41
N TYR A 156 -5.87 -3.36 -3.46
CA TYR A 156 -4.85 -4.03 -4.26
C TYR A 156 -3.90 -4.83 -3.39
N PHE A 157 -3.48 -6.00 -3.86
CA PHE A 157 -2.49 -6.82 -3.20
C PHE A 157 -1.33 -7.17 -4.15
N ILE A 158 -0.10 -6.89 -3.71
CA ILE A 158 1.12 -7.17 -4.46
C ILE A 158 1.82 -8.39 -3.84
N GLN A 159 1.88 -9.47 -4.62
CA GLN A 159 2.61 -10.68 -4.25
C GLN A 159 4.11 -10.54 -4.53
N VAL A 160 4.92 -11.19 -3.69
CA VAL A 160 6.37 -11.34 -3.88
C VAL A 160 6.81 -12.64 -3.22
N SER A 161 7.77 -13.34 -3.81
CA SER A 161 8.36 -14.53 -3.20
C SER A 161 9.19 -14.20 -1.96
N TYR A 162 9.36 -15.18 -1.06
CA TYR A 162 10.31 -15.10 0.06
C TYR A 162 11.69 -14.67 -0.40
N GLY A 163 12.22 -15.33 -1.43
CA GLY A 163 13.58 -15.08 -1.93
C GLY A 163 13.75 -13.65 -2.46
N ALA A 164 12.79 -13.16 -3.25
CA ALA A 164 12.83 -11.80 -3.77
C ALA A 164 12.63 -10.74 -2.68
N SER A 165 11.68 -10.95 -1.75
CA SER A 165 11.45 -10.04 -0.62
C SER A 165 12.68 -9.96 0.28
N LYS A 166 13.28 -11.10 0.62
CA LYS A 166 14.49 -11.20 1.44
C LYS A 166 15.66 -10.45 0.80
N ALA A 167 15.97 -10.77 -0.46
CA ALA A 167 17.09 -10.13 -1.17
C ALA A 167 16.95 -8.61 -1.21
N ARG A 168 15.72 -8.11 -1.45
CA ARG A 168 15.45 -6.66 -1.46
C ARG A 168 15.48 -6.03 -0.07
N ARG A 169 15.00 -6.73 0.97
CA ARG A 169 15.01 -6.22 2.36
C ARG A 169 16.44 -6.15 2.90
N GLU A 170 17.23 -7.20 2.71
CA GLU A 170 18.63 -7.26 3.15
C GLU A 170 19.53 -6.30 2.35
N GLY A 171 19.16 -5.98 1.11
CA GLY A 171 19.84 -4.98 0.29
C GLY A 171 19.42 -3.52 0.55
N ARG A 172 18.45 -3.28 1.43
CA ARG A 172 17.93 -1.94 1.70
C ARG A 172 18.94 -1.12 2.52
N ALA A 173 18.97 0.19 2.26
CA ALA A 173 19.67 1.12 3.14
C ALA A 173 19.09 1.08 4.57
N PRO A 174 19.90 1.36 5.61
CA PRO A 174 19.41 1.49 6.98
C PRO A 174 18.27 2.51 7.09
N TYR A 175 17.35 2.27 8.02
CA TYR A 175 16.22 3.15 8.25
C TYR A 175 16.67 4.37 9.03
N VAL A 176 16.25 5.56 8.61
CA VAL A 176 16.42 6.79 9.39
C VAL A 176 15.13 7.03 10.15
N LEU A 177 15.19 6.93 11.47
CA LEU A 177 14.04 7.13 12.35
C LEU A 177 13.72 8.63 12.48
N LYS A 178 12.52 8.95 12.98
CA LYS A 178 12.03 10.33 13.14
C LYS A 178 12.92 11.20 14.04
N ASP A 179 13.64 10.60 14.97
CA ASP A 179 14.60 11.28 15.85
C ASP A 179 16.00 11.48 15.21
N GLY A 180 16.16 11.07 13.94
CA GLY A 180 17.41 11.13 13.19
C GLY A 180 18.37 9.98 13.49
N SER A 181 18.01 9.04 14.37
CA SER A 181 18.80 7.83 14.60
C SER A 181 18.69 6.87 13.41
N VAL A 182 19.71 6.02 13.25
CA VAL A 182 19.74 5.03 12.17
C VAL A 182 19.50 3.65 12.76
N TRP A 183 18.44 2.99 12.30
CA TRP A 183 18.15 1.61 12.63
C TRP A 183 18.67 0.68 11.51
N THR A 184 19.53 -0.24 11.91
CA THR A 184 20.05 -1.29 11.04
C THR A 184 19.43 -2.62 11.43
N GLU A 185 18.89 -3.31 10.44
CA GLU A 185 18.25 -4.59 10.64
C GLU A 185 19.26 -5.63 11.19
N PRO A 186 18.99 -6.28 12.33
CA PRO A 186 19.93 -7.22 12.93
C PRO A 186 20.02 -8.53 12.13
N PRO A 187 21.15 -9.27 12.22
CA PRO A 187 21.33 -10.50 11.46
C PRO A 187 20.20 -11.54 11.67
N GLY A 188 19.61 -11.97 10.56
CA GLY A 188 18.52 -12.96 10.54
C GLY A 188 17.15 -12.42 10.97
N TYR A 189 16.97 -11.09 11.06
CA TYR A 189 15.69 -10.46 11.38
C TYR A 189 14.60 -10.83 10.38
N PHE A 190 14.91 -10.84 9.08
CA PHE A 190 13.94 -11.24 8.05
C PHE A 190 13.35 -12.63 8.30
N ASP A 191 14.21 -13.61 8.58
CA ASP A 191 13.83 -15.02 8.78
C ASP A 191 13.10 -15.26 10.11
N LYS A 192 13.39 -14.43 11.12
CA LYS A 192 12.88 -14.59 12.48
C LYS A 192 11.64 -13.75 12.76
N ILE A 193 11.47 -12.63 12.06
CA ILE A 193 10.45 -11.61 12.35
C ILE A 193 9.61 -11.33 11.12
N VAL A 194 10.21 -10.69 10.09
CA VAL A 194 9.48 -10.16 8.93
C VAL A 194 8.64 -11.23 8.23
N TRP A 195 9.27 -12.33 7.81
CA TRP A 195 8.57 -13.35 7.03
C TRP A 195 7.59 -14.18 7.86
N PRO A 196 7.95 -14.66 9.07
CA PRO A 196 7.00 -15.35 9.93
C PRO A 196 5.74 -14.53 10.23
N ASN A 197 5.88 -13.23 10.51
CA ASN A 197 4.72 -12.37 10.77
C ASN A 197 3.88 -12.14 9.50
N TYR A 198 4.53 -11.98 8.34
CA TYR A 198 3.80 -11.91 7.07
C TYR A 198 2.99 -13.18 6.81
N VAL A 199 3.56 -14.36 7.05
CA VAL A 199 2.86 -15.66 6.95
C VAL A 199 1.67 -15.71 7.91
N GLU A 200 1.88 -15.32 9.16
CA GLU A 200 0.85 -15.32 10.21
C GLU A 200 -0.34 -14.43 9.83
N GLU A 201 -0.09 -13.23 9.33
CA GLU A 201 -1.12 -12.22 9.06
C GLU A 201 -1.80 -12.36 7.70
N HIS A 202 -1.17 -13.06 6.74
CA HIS A 202 -1.68 -13.18 5.37
C HIS A 202 -2.01 -14.60 4.93
N GLY A 203 -1.62 -15.64 5.68
CA GLY A 203 -1.83 -17.04 5.28
C GLY A 203 -3.29 -17.39 4.97
N TRP A 204 -4.25 -16.66 5.55
CA TRP A 204 -5.67 -16.80 5.25
C TRP A 204 -6.01 -16.57 3.76
N MET A 205 -5.24 -15.70 3.07
CA MET A 205 -5.40 -15.37 1.65
C MET A 205 -4.88 -16.45 0.69
N PHE A 206 -4.09 -17.42 1.17
CA PHE A 206 -3.32 -18.33 0.33
C PHE A 206 -3.71 -19.80 0.52
N GLU A 207 -3.58 -20.59 -0.54
CA GLU A 207 -3.76 -22.05 -0.50
C GLU A 207 -2.84 -22.67 0.57
N ASP A 208 -3.40 -23.52 1.44
CA ASP A 208 -2.68 -24.18 2.54
C ASP A 208 -1.90 -23.26 3.52
N GLY A 209 -2.16 -21.96 3.49
CA GLY A 209 -1.39 -20.97 4.26
C GLY A 209 -0.02 -20.64 3.68
N ASP A 210 0.29 -21.14 2.47
CA ASP A 210 1.55 -20.90 1.79
C ASP A 210 1.53 -19.54 1.10
N VAL A 211 2.08 -18.51 1.76
CA VAL A 211 2.20 -17.15 1.19
C VAL A 211 3.15 -17.07 -0.01
N ASP A 212 3.98 -18.11 -0.19
CA ASP A 212 4.76 -18.38 -1.40
C ASP A 212 4.02 -19.24 -2.42
N GLY A 213 2.73 -19.50 -2.22
CA GLY A 213 1.85 -20.25 -3.10
C GLY A 213 0.90 -19.38 -3.91
N ARG A 214 -0.28 -19.94 -4.21
CA ARG A 214 -1.38 -19.28 -4.92
C ARG A 214 -2.35 -18.63 -3.93
N VAL A 215 -2.94 -17.51 -4.34
CA VAL A 215 -4.06 -16.91 -3.61
C VAL A 215 -5.34 -17.74 -3.79
N LYS A 216 -6.13 -17.83 -2.73
CA LYS A 216 -7.48 -18.40 -2.73
C LYS A 216 -8.43 -17.45 -3.48
N ARG A 217 -8.72 -17.76 -4.75
CA ARG A 217 -9.47 -16.88 -5.65
C ARG A 217 -10.87 -16.53 -5.15
N ASP A 218 -11.53 -17.47 -4.49
CA ASP A 218 -12.83 -17.28 -3.84
C ASP A 218 -12.74 -16.28 -2.69
N VAL A 219 -11.73 -16.42 -1.83
CA VAL A 219 -11.51 -15.53 -0.67
C VAL A 219 -11.18 -14.11 -1.09
N VAL A 220 -10.21 -13.93 -2.01
CA VAL A 220 -9.84 -12.57 -2.46
C VAL A 220 -10.99 -11.90 -3.22
N ARG A 221 -11.80 -12.66 -3.96
CA ARG A 221 -13.01 -12.14 -4.62
C ARG A 221 -14.09 -11.75 -3.61
N GLU A 222 -14.33 -12.56 -2.58
CA GLU A 222 -15.30 -12.25 -1.51
C GLU A 222 -14.89 -10.98 -0.75
N LYS A 223 -13.58 -10.79 -0.52
CA LYS A 223 -13.03 -9.60 0.16
C LYS A 223 -12.80 -8.39 -0.75
N GLU A 224 -13.10 -8.54 -2.05
CA GLU A 224 -12.93 -7.52 -3.09
C GLU A 224 -11.48 -7.02 -3.21
N ILE A 225 -10.53 -7.95 -3.14
CA ILE A 225 -9.09 -7.69 -3.25
C ILE A 225 -8.65 -8.04 -4.68
N GLU A 226 -8.21 -7.04 -5.42
CA GLU A 226 -7.61 -7.22 -6.73
C GLU A 226 -6.16 -7.67 -6.56
N VAL A 227 -5.84 -8.84 -7.11
CA VAL A 227 -4.50 -9.41 -7.10
C VAL A 227 -4.00 -9.48 -8.53
N LEU A 228 -2.77 -9.04 -8.77
CA LEU A 228 -2.11 -9.22 -10.05
C LEU A 228 -1.85 -10.72 -10.27
N ASN A 229 -2.52 -11.33 -11.26
CA ASN A 229 -2.60 -12.77 -11.46
C ASN A 229 -1.28 -13.48 -11.83
N GLU A 230 -0.18 -12.75 -11.98
CA GLU A 230 1.13 -13.28 -12.35
C GLU A 230 2.17 -12.67 -11.39
N ARG A 231 3.12 -13.48 -10.89
CA ARG A 231 4.24 -12.97 -10.10
C ARG A 231 5.13 -12.11 -10.98
N THR A 232 4.79 -10.83 -11.10
CA THR A 232 5.56 -9.82 -11.85
C THR A 232 6.79 -9.37 -11.07
N GLU A 233 7.48 -10.30 -10.41
CA GLU A 233 8.63 -10.01 -9.55
C GLU A 233 9.70 -9.24 -10.35
N GLY A 234 9.75 -7.92 -10.15
CA GLY A 234 10.70 -7.04 -10.86
C GLY A 234 10.13 -6.36 -12.12
N GLU A 235 8.90 -6.64 -12.53
CA GLU A 235 8.23 -5.99 -13.67
C GLU A 235 7.28 -4.87 -13.20
N MET A 236 7.84 -3.83 -12.56
CA MET A 236 7.06 -2.67 -12.11
C MET A 236 6.25 -2.02 -13.24
N GLU A 237 6.75 -2.10 -14.48
CA GLU A 237 6.03 -1.63 -15.67
C GLU A 237 4.72 -2.39 -15.92
N ALA A 238 4.70 -3.71 -15.77
CA ALA A 238 3.48 -4.50 -15.89
C ALA A 238 2.52 -4.20 -14.73
N THR A 239 3.07 -4.11 -13.51
CA THR A 239 2.30 -3.82 -12.29
C THR A 239 1.59 -2.47 -12.36
N VAL A 240 2.27 -1.40 -12.80
CA VAL A 240 1.63 -0.07 -12.91
C VAL A 240 0.58 -0.03 -14.02
N LYS A 241 0.80 -0.70 -15.16
CA LYS A 241 -0.20 -0.79 -16.24
C LYS A 241 -1.47 -1.47 -15.73
N TRP A 242 -1.34 -2.61 -15.06
CA TRP A 242 -2.46 -3.32 -14.43
C TRP A 242 -3.19 -2.46 -13.40
N ALA A 243 -2.47 -1.80 -12.49
CA ALA A 243 -3.07 -1.00 -11.43
C ALA A 243 -3.86 0.19 -11.98
N VAL A 244 -3.34 0.87 -13.02
CA VAL A 244 -4.05 1.96 -13.71
C VAL A 244 -5.33 1.45 -14.35
N GLU A 245 -5.30 0.30 -15.02
CA GLU A 245 -6.48 -0.29 -15.65
C GLU A 245 -7.54 -0.71 -14.63
N CYS A 246 -7.12 -1.35 -13.54
CA CYS A 246 -8.02 -1.71 -12.45
C CYS A 246 -8.63 -0.47 -11.80
N LEU A 247 -7.87 0.63 -11.67
CA LEU A 247 -8.36 1.82 -10.97
C LEU A 247 -9.38 2.55 -11.83
N ILE A 248 -9.09 2.72 -13.12
CA ILE A 248 -10.06 3.27 -14.09
C ILE A 248 -11.36 2.47 -14.09
N ARG A 249 -11.28 1.13 -14.11
CA ARG A 249 -12.46 0.24 -14.08
C ARG A 249 -13.28 0.44 -12.81
N ASN A 250 -12.64 0.34 -11.64
CA ASN A 250 -13.33 0.48 -10.36
C ASN A 250 -13.95 1.87 -10.17
N LEU A 251 -13.22 2.94 -10.53
CA LEU A 251 -13.74 4.31 -10.48
C LEU A 251 -14.93 4.53 -11.41
N THR A 252 -14.93 3.90 -12.59
CA THR A 252 -16.06 3.97 -13.53
C THR A 252 -17.30 3.28 -12.96
N ASN A 253 -17.12 2.12 -12.32
CA ASN A 253 -18.24 1.38 -11.71
C ASN A 253 -18.85 2.12 -10.51
N LEU A 254 -18.01 2.71 -9.64
CA LEU A 254 -18.45 3.42 -8.43
C LEU A 254 -19.31 4.66 -8.71
N VAL A 255 -19.21 5.23 -9.90
CA VAL A 255 -19.99 6.43 -10.31
C VAL A 255 -21.21 6.05 -11.17
N ALA A 256 -21.27 4.81 -11.66
CA ALA A 256 -22.43 4.29 -12.40
C ALA A 256 -23.55 3.76 -11.46
N GLU A 257 -23.23 3.49 -10.20
CA GLU A 257 -24.13 3.04 -9.13
C GLU A 257 -24.68 4.19 -8.27
#